data_AF-A0A5D0TR14-F1
#
_entry.id   AF-A0A5D0TR14-F1
#
_cell.length_a   1.000
_cell.length_b   1.000
_cell.length_c   1.000
_cell.angle_alpha   90.00
_cell.angle_beta   90.00
_cell.angle_gamma   90.00
#
_symmetry.space_group_name_H-M   'P 1'
#
loop_
_entity.id
_entity.type
_entity.pdbx_description
1 polymer ?
#
loop_
_entity_poly.entity_id
_entity_poly.type
_entity_poly.pdbx_seq_one_letter_code
_entity_poly.pdbx_strand_id
1 'polypeptide(L)' 'MEVELAMSLRPLDGGPQPPDKVTISVGALLVTIIMIMVAYMVHRDPSLAAPITTACAVGALLVIVLAVSP' A
#
# COMPACT_ATOMS: atom_id res chain seq x y z
N MET A 1 -39.02 -40.60 18.37
CA MET A 1 -38.78 -39.14 18.42
C MET A 1 -37.32 -38.97 18.01
N GLU A 2 -37.09 -38.98 16.70
CA GLU A 2 -35.76 -39.06 16.12
C GLU A 2 -35.37 -37.70 15.55
N VAL A 3 -34.16 -37.30 15.85
CA VAL A 3 -33.62 -35.95 15.70
C VAL A 3 -33.04 -35.83 14.29
N GLU A 4 -33.80 -35.28 13.34
CA GLU A 4 -33.20 -34.81 12.07
C GLU A 4 -32.60 -33.43 12.28
N LEU A 5 -31.35 -33.44 12.75
CA LEU A 5 -30.42 -32.34 12.69
C LEU A 5 -30.08 -32.09 11.21
N ALA A 6 -31.00 -31.47 10.47
CA ALA A 6 -30.76 -30.99 9.10
C ALA A 6 -29.82 -29.79 9.17
N MET A 7 -28.52 -30.09 9.32
CA MET A 7 -27.43 -29.16 9.13
C MET A 7 -27.44 -28.75 7.66
N SER A 8 -28.14 -27.65 7.38
CA SER A 8 -28.18 -26.98 6.08
C SER A 8 -26.79 -26.43 5.79
N LEU A 9 -25.90 -27.31 5.31
CA LEU A 9 -24.67 -26.94 4.62
C LEU A 9 -25.09 -26.30 3.31
N ARG A 10 -25.35 -24.98 3.35
CA ARG A 10 -25.41 -24.17 2.14
C ARG A 10 -24.11 -24.45 1.37
N PRO A 11 -24.18 -24.77 0.07
CA PRO A 11 -22.98 -24.93 -0.73
C PRO A 11 -22.19 -23.62 -0.62
N LEU A 12 -20.99 -23.68 -0.07
CA LEU A 12 -19.96 -22.69 -0.37
C LEU A 12 -19.69 -22.87 -1.86
N ASP A 13 -20.47 -22.17 -2.67
CA ASP A 13 -20.23 -21.97 -4.09
C ASP A 13 -19.01 -21.06 -4.23
N GLY A 14 -17.87 -21.58 -3.79
CA GLY A 14 -16.54 -21.05 -3.99
C GLY A 14 -16.03 -21.52 -5.34
N GLY A 15 -16.80 -21.26 -6.40
CA GLY A 15 -16.28 -21.31 -7.76
C GLY A 15 -14.99 -20.48 -7.83
N PRO A 16 -14.05 -20.81 -8.75
CA PRO A 16 -12.76 -20.13 -8.82
C PRO A 16 -12.99 -18.62 -8.91
N GLN A 17 -12.74 -17.93 -7.80
CA GLN A 17 -12.77 -16.48 -7.74
C GLN A 17 -11.75 -16.02 -8.79
N PRO A 18 -12.17 -15.32 -9.87
CA PRO A 18 -11.22 -14.85 -10.85
C PRO A 18 -10.19 -14.04 -10.07
N PRO A 19 -8.88 -14.28 -10.27
CA PRO A 19 -7.86 -13.58 -9.52
C PRO A 19 -8.16 -12.11 -9.70
N ASP A 20 -8.45 -11.42 -8.59
CA ASP A 20 -8.59 -9.98 -8.59
C ASP A 20 -7.37 -9.46 -9.35
N LYS A 21 -7.63 -8.85 -10.50
CA LYS A 21 -6.56 -8.29 -11.32
C LYS A 21 -5.98 -7.17 -10.48
N VAL A 22 -4.94 -7.48 -9.71
CA VAL A 22 -4.18 -6.53 -8.94
C VAL A 22 -3.53 -5.63 -9.98
N THR A 23 -4.24 -4.57 -10.33
CA THR A 23 -3.78 -3.58 -11.30
C THR A 23 -2.80 -2.71 -10.53
N ILE A 24 -1.61 -3.23 -10.30
CA ILE A 24 -0.53 -2.46 -9.69
C ILE A 24 -0.14 -1.42 -10.71
N SER A 25 -0.52 -0.17 -10.45
CA SER A 25 -0.04 0.96 -11.24
C SER A 25 1.49 0.93 -11.23
N VAL A 26 2.11 1.01 -12.40
CA VAL A 26 3.58 1.08 -12.54
C VAL A 26 4.14 2.21 -11.67
N GLY A 27 3.39 3.32 -11.52
CA GLY A 27 3.73 4.41 -10.62
C GLY A 27 3.74 3.97 -9.15
N ALA A 28 2.75 3.21 -8.70
CA ALA A 28 2.71 2.68 -7.32
C ALA A 28 3.86 1.70 -7.05
N LEU A 29 4.21 0.86 -8.04
CA LEU A 29 5.36 -0.03 -7.94
C LEU A 29 6.66 0.75 -7.78
N LEU A 30 6.89 1.78 -8.61
CA LEU A 30 8.07 2.64 -8.53
C LEU A 30 8.17 3.36 -7.18
N VAL A 31 7.07 3.94 -6.70
CA VAL A 31 7.03 4.59 -5.38
C VAL A 31 7.38 3.60 -4.27
N THR A 32 6.86 2.37 -4.35
CA THR A 32 7.14 1.32 -3.36
C THR A 32 8.63 0.95 -3.35
N ILE A 33 9.24 0.77 -4.51
CA ILE A 33 10.68 0.47 -4.64
C ILE A 33 11.53 1.61 -4.07
N ILE A 34 11.18 2.87 -4.37
CA ILE A 34 11.88 4.04 -3.84
C ILE A 34 11.78 4.09 -2.32
N MET A 35 10.60 3.84 -1.75
CA MET A 35 10.40 3.81 -0.29
C MET A 35 11.25 2.72 0.36
N ILE A 36 11.34 1.53 -0.24
CA ILE A 36 12.17 0.43 0.27
C ILE A 36 13.66 0.81 0.24
N MET A 37 14.14 1.38 -0.87
CA MET A 37 15.53 1.85 -1.01
C MET A 37 15.87 2.91 0.05
N VAL A 38 14.98 3.88 0.25
CA VAL A 38 15.14 4.91 1.27
C VAL A 38 15.16 4.30 2.67
N ALA A 39 14.23 3.40 2.98
CA ALA A 39 14.18 2.72 4.28
C ALA A 39 15.45 1.91 4.56
N TYR A 40 15.99 1.23 3.54
CA TYR A 40 17.24 0.49 3.64
C TYR A 40 18.44 1.42 3.90
N MET A 41 18.55 2.53 3.18
CA MET A 41 19.61 3.52 3.40
C MET A 41 19.54 4.14 4.80
N VAL A 42 18.33 4.46 5.26
CA VAL A 42 18.08 4.97 6.62
C VAL A 42 18.42 3.92 7.69
N HIS A 43 18.14 2.65 7.44
CA HIS A 43 18.50 1.58 8.37
C HIS A 43 20.00 1.41 8.49
N ARG A 44 20.74 1.57 7.39
CA ARG A 44 22.20 1.45 7.36
C ARG A 44 22.88 2.66 7.99
N ASP A 45 22.40 3.86 7.67
CA ASP A 45 22.93 5.13 8.13
C ASP A 45 21.77 6.03 8.61
N PRO A 46 21.42 5.98 9.92
CA PRO A 46 20.28 6.73 10.45
C PRO A 46 20.44 8.24 10.33
N SER A 47 21.68 8.73 10.13
CA SER A 47 21.96 10.13 9.83
C SER A 47 21.31 10.62 8.53
N LEU A 48 21.04 9.72 7.57
CA LEU A 48 20.37 10.03 6.31
C LEU A 48 18.85 10.17 6.44
N ALA A 49 18.25 9.72 7.56
CA ALA A 49 16.80 9.81 7.77
C ALA A 49 16.30 11.25 7.81
N ALA A 50 17.00 12.09 8.58
CA ALA A 50 16.66 13.50 8.78
C ALA A 50 16.73 14.33 7.48
N PRO A 51 17.81 14.29 6.66
CA PRO A 51 17.85 15.03 5.41
C PRO A 51 16.83 14.52 4.38
N ILE A 52 16.56 13.22 4.33
CA ILE A 52 15.57 12.67 3.38
C ILE A 52 14.15 13.09 3.77
N THR A 53 13.78 12.97 5.04
CA THR A 53 12.45 13.39 5.51
C THR A 53 12.23 14.89 5.39
N THR A 54 13.24 15.71 5.70
CA THR A 54 13.18 17.17 5.51
C THR A 54 13.04 17.55 4.04
N ALA A 55 13.81 16.93 3.14
CA ALA A 55 13.66 17.17 1.70
C ALA A 55 12.27 16.78 1.19
N CYS A 56 11.72 15.66 1.66
CA CYS A 56 10.37 15.21 1.31
C CYS A 56 9.29 16.18 1.81
N ALA A 57 9.40 16.64 3.07
CA ALA A 57 8.49 17.62 3.66
C ALA A 57 8.54 18.97 2.95
N VAL A 58 9.74 19.47 2.63
CA VAL A 58 9.94 20.73 1.90
C VAL A 58 9.38 20.64 0.48
N GLY A 59 9.60 19.52 -0.21
CA GLY A 59 9.02 19.27 -1.53
C GLY A 59 7.50 19.28 -1.50
N ALA A 60 6.88 18.59 -0.54
CA ALA A 60 5.43 18.61 -0.35
C ALA A 60 4.90 20.03 -0.05
N LEU A 61 5.61 20.79 0.79
CA LEU A 61 5.24 22.17 1.12
C LEU A 61 5.30 23.08 -0.10
N LEU A 62 6.35 22.97 -0.93
CA LEU A 62 6.50 23.72 -2.18
C LEU A 62 5.38 23.41 -3.16
N VAL A 63 5.02 22.14 -3.31
CA VAL A 63 3.89 21.74 -4.17
C VAL A 63 2.58 22.35 -3.67
N ILE A 64 2.35 22.36 -2.36
CA ILE A 64 1.16 23.00 -1.78
C ILE A 64 1.16 24.51 -2.04
N VAL A 65 2.29 25.20 -1.81
CA VAL A 65 2.41 26.64 -2.05
C VAL A 65 2.16 26.98 -3.52
N LEU A 66 2.72 26.21 -4.44
CA LEU A 66 2.51 26.39 -5.88
C LEU A 66 1.08 26.05 -6.31
N ALA A 67 0.44 25.06 -5.70
CA ALA A 67 -0.94 24.70 -6.00
C ALA A 67 -1.96 25.72 -5.43
N VAL A 68 -1.61 26.41 -4.34
CA VAL A 68 -2.46 27.40 -3.68
C VAL A 68 -2.22 28.83 -4.20
N SER A 69 -1.08 29.08 -4.87
CA SER A 69 -0.80 30.37 -5.52
C SER A 69 -1.43 30.36 -6.93
N PRO A 70 -2.52 31.10 -7.18
CA PRO A 70 -3.18 31.15 -8.48
C PRO A 70 -2.31 31.83 -9.56
#